data_AF-A0A5C4LBR8-F1
#
_entry.id   AF-A0A5C4LBR8-F1
#
_cell.length_a   1.000
_cell.length_b   1.000
_cell.length_c   1.000
_cell.angle_alpha   90.00
_cell.angle_beta   90.00
_cell.angle_gamma   90.00
#
_symmetry.space_group_name_H-M   'P 1'
#
loop_
_entity.id
_entity.type
_entity.pdbx_description
1 polymer ?
#
loop_
_entity_poly.entity_id
_entity_poly.type
_entity_poly.pdbx_seq_one_letter_code
_entity_poly.pdbx_strand_id
1 'polypeptide(L)' 'MLHVVPGHVGAGAAPLTQDAPSWRQDLDALNALLQDSRSRGPSIAQIAALIEAEAPGALSADSRVRIAERLAHTLA' A
#
# COMPACT_ATOMS: atom_id res chain seq x y z
N MET A 1 -10.04 3.96 45.11
CA MET A 1 -9.47 5.29 44.85
C MET A 1 -10.14 5.83 43.60
N LEU A 2 -11.02 6.81 43.78
CA LEU A 2 -11.85 7.41 42.72
C LEU A 2 -11.17 8.70 42.28
N HIS A 3 -10.70 8.76 41.03
CA HIS A 3 -10.23 10.02 40.46
C HIS A 3 -11.43 10.79 39.91
N VAL A 4 -11.95 11.69 40.75
CA VAL A 4 -12.81 12.80 40.34
C VAL A 4 -11.91 13.89 39.73
N VAL A 5 -12.15 14.25 38.47
CA VAL A 5 -11.62 15.48 37.87
C VAL A 5 -12.77 16.50 37.83
N PRO A 6 -12.63 17.67 38.47
CA PRO A 6 -13.69 18.69 38.52
C PRO A 6 -13.74 19.51 37.23
N GLY A 7 -14.95 19.97 36.91
CA GLY A 7 -15.36 20.42 35.58
C GLY A 7 -14.79 21.76 35.09
N HIS A 8 -14.92 21.94 33.79
CA HIS A 8 -15.00 23.25 33.16
C HIS A 8 -16.35 23.36 32.46
N VAL A 9 -17.19 24.24 32.99
CA VAL A 9 -18.48 24.66 32.44
C VAL A 9 -18.21 25.66 31.33
N GLY A 10 -18.86 25.49 30.18
CA GLY A 10 -19.08 26.56 29.21
C GLY A 10 -18.08 26.67 28.06
N ALA A 11 -18.10 25.72 27.13
CA ALA A 11 -17.73 25.99 25.75
C ALA A 11 -18.99 25.81 24.91
N GLY A 12 -19.47 26.90 24.30
CA GLY A 12 -20.69 26.89 23.50
C GLY A 12 -20.67 25.76 22.49
N ALA A 13 -21.77 25.02 22.42
CA ALA A 13 -21.98 24.06 21.34
C ALA A 13 -22.02 24.85 20.02
N ALA A 14 -20.86 24.97 19.38
CA ALA A 14 -20.79 25.38 17.99
C ALA A 14 -21.67 24.40 17.20
N PRO A 15 -22.55 24.88 16.31
CA PRO A 15 -23.35 23.99 15.48
C PRO A 15 -22.37 23.13 14.68
N LEU A 16 -22.38 21.82 14.95
CA LEU A 16 -21.69 20.81 14.15
C LEU A 16 -22.16 21.04 12.72
N THR A 17 -21.31 21.70 11.95
CA THR A 17 -21.59 22.15 10.61
C THR A 17 -21.52 20.91 9.75
N GLN A 18 -22.63 20.16 9.74
CA GLN A 18 -22.96 19.04 8.86
C GLN A 18 -21.73 18.49 8.12
N ASP A 19 -20.87 17.83 8.89
CA ASP A 19 -19.60 17.31 8.41
C ASP A 19 -19.89 16.37 7.24
N ALA A 20 -19.43 16.75 6.05
CA ALA A 20 -19.24 15.79 4.98
C ALA A 20 -18.42 14.62 5.56
N PRO A 21 -18.76 13.36 5.23
CA PRO A 21 -18.24 12.21 5.96
C PRO A 21 -16.70 12.15 5.95
N SER A 22 -16.07 12.66 7.02
CA SER A 22 -14.62 12.71 7.24
C SER A 22 -13.97 11.33 7.14
N TRP A 23 -14.74 10.29 7.50
CA TRP A 23 -14.31 8.90 7.39
C TRP A 23 -13.88 8.48 5.97
N ARG A 24 -14.37 9.14 4.91
CA ARG A 24 -13.92 8.85 3.54
C ARG A 24 -12.48 9.30 3.31
N GLN A 25 -12.10 10.47 3.85
CA GLN A 25 -10.73 10.98 3.76
C GLN A 25 -9.76 10.10 4.55
N ASP A 26 -10.20 9.60 5.71
CA ASP A 26 -9.42 8.66 6.52
C ASP A 26 -9.21 7.31 5.79
N LEU A 27 -10.21 6.81 5.07
CA LEU A 27 -10.07 5.60 4.25
C LEU A 27 -9.14 5.80 3.05
N ASP A 28 -9.20 6.95 2.39
CA ASP A 28 -8.30 7.28 1.29
C ASP A 28 -6.84 7.39 1.79
N ALA A 29 -6.63 8.02 2.95
CA ALA A 29 -5.32 8.09 3.60
C ALA A 29 -4.80 6.71 4.01
N LEU A 30 -5.65 5.85 4.56
CA LEU A 30 -5.32 4.47 4.89
C LEU A 30 -4.95 3.67 3.63
N ASN A 31 -5.72 3.82 2.54
CA ASN A 31 -5.40 3.16 1.27
C ASN A 31 -4.04 3.62 0.74
N ALA A 32 -3.73 4.93 0.78
CA ALA A 32 -2.43 5.44 0.36
C ALA A 32 -1.26 4.83 1.17
N LEU A 33 -1.41 4.74 2.50
CA LEU A 33 -0.41 4.10 3.37
C LEU A 33 -0.25 2.60 3.07
N LEU A 34 -1.34 1.89 2.78
CA LEU A 34 -1.31 0.48 2.40
C LEU A 34 -0.61 0.27 1.05
N GLN A 35 -0.81 1.16 0.08
CA GLN A 35 -0.12 1.09 -1.20
C GLN A 35 1.37 1.44 -1.08
N ASP A 36 1.72 2.39 -0.22
CA ASP A 36 3.13 2.76 0.05
C ASP A 36 3.87 1.64 0.80
N SER A 37 3.17 0.98 1.73
CA SER A 37 3.71 -0.16 2.50
C SER A 37 3.82 -1.45 1.69
N ARG A 38 3.09 -1.57 0.57
CA ARG A 38 3.27 -2.70 -0.34
C ARG A 38 4.66 -2.60 -0.95
N SER A 39 5.55 -3.49 -0.53
CA SER A 39 6.84 -3.70 -1.16
C SER A 39 6.63 -3.86 -2.66
N ARG A 40 7.13 -2.89 -3.43
CA ARG A 40 7.06 -2.91 -4.89
C ARG A 40 7.77 -4.20 -5.34
N GLY A 41 7.02 -5.11 -5.95
CA GLY A 41 7.53 -6.41 -6.38
C GLY A 41 8.75 -6.29 -7.29
N PRO A 42 9.51 -7.38 -7.50
CA PRO A 42 10.69 -7.35 -8.34
C PRO A 42 10.31 -6.91 -9.77
N SER A 43 11.14 -6.04 -10.35
CA SER A 43 10.97 -5.60 -11.73
C SER A 43 11.17 -6.76 -12.72
N ILE A 44 10.58 -6.63 -13.91
CA ILE A 44 10.72 -7.62 -15.00
C ILE A 44 12.21 -7.92 -15.28
N ALA A 45 13.07 -6.88 -15.30
CA ALA A 45 14.50 -7.04 -15.52
C ALA A 45 15.18 -7.86 -14.42
N GLN A 46 14.81 -7.66 -13.15
CA GLN A 46 15.34 -8.45 -12.03
C GLN A 46 14.90 -9.92 -12.13
N ILE A 47 13.64 -10.19 -12.48
CA ILE A 47 13.15 -11.55 -12.67
C ILE A 47 13.86 -12.22 -13.86
N ALA A 48 14.03 -11.53 -14.99
CA ALA A 48 14.72 -12.08 -16.17
C ALA A 48 16.21 -12.38 -15.91
N ALA A 49 16.87 -11.55 -15.08
CA ALA A 49 18.24 -11.79 -14.63
C ALA A 49 18.33 -13.01 -13.71
N LEU A 50 17.37 -13.18 -12.79
CA LEU A 50 17.30 -14.35 -11.91
C LEU A 50 17.10 -15.64 -12.71
N ILE A 51 16.21 -15.64 -13.71
CA ILE A 51 15.98 -16.81 -14.58
C ILE A 51 17.27 -17.25 -15.29
N GLU A 52 18.04 -16.29 -15.81
CA GLU A 52 19.31 -16.59 -16.49
C GLU A 52 20.41 -17.03 -15.51
N ALA A 53 20.44 -16.45 -14.31
CA ALA A 53 21.39 -16.86 -13.27
C ALA A 53 21.13 -18.30 -12.80
N GLU A 54 19.87 -18.71 -12.72
CA GLU A 54 19.47 -20.07 -12.34
C GLU A 54 19.73 -21.09 -13.45
N ALA A 55 19.46 -20.73 -14.71
CA ALA A 55 19.64 -21.62 -15.85
C ALA A 55 20.26 -20.89 -17.07
N PRO A 56 21.60 -20.71 -17.08
CA PRO A 56 22.28 -19.97 -18.13
C PRO A 56 22.07 -20.57 -19.51
N GLY A 57 21.65 -19.76 -20.48
CA GLY A 57 21.45 -20.18 -21.87
C GLY A 57 20.30 -21.16 -22.11
N ALA A 58 19.52 -21.54 -21.08
CA ALA A 58 18.40 -22.47 -21.24
C ALA A 58 17.24 -21.87 -22.05
N LEU A 59 17.12 -20.54 -22.05
CA LEU A 59 16.04 -19.80 -22.69
C LEU A 59 16.58 -18.64 -23.51
N SER A 60 15.95 -18.36 -24.66
CA SER A 60 16.21 -17.13 -25.41
C SER A 60 15.84 -15.90 -24.58
N ALA A 61 16.49 -14.77 -24.85
CA ALA A 61 16.23 -13.50 -24.16
C ALA A 61 14.74 -13.11 -24.20
N ASP A 62 14.10 -13.22 -25.37
CA ASP A 62 12.67 -12.92 -25.53
C ASP A 62 11.77 -13.84 -24.70
N SER A 63 12.13 -15.12 -24.59
CA SER A 63 11.37 -16.08 -23.77
C SER A 63 11.49 -15.76 -22.29
N ARG A 64 12.70 -15.36 -21.83
CA ARG A 64 12.91 -14.91 -20.45
C ARG A 64 12.11 -13.67 -20.12
N VAL A 65 12.06 -12.68 -21.03
CA VAL A 65 11.26 -11.46 -20.84
C VAL A 65 9.77 -11.79 -20.72
N ARG A 66 9.21 -12.60 -21.62
CA ARG A 66 7.79 -13.01 -21.55
C ARG A 66 7.43 -13.75 -20.25
N ILE A 67 8.33 -14.61 -19.77
CA ILE A 67 8.14 -15.31 -18.49
C ILE A 67 8.22 -14.33 -17.33
N ALA A 68 9.21 -13.43 -17.34
CA ALA A 68 9.37 -12.40 -16.33
C ALA A 68 8.17 -11.44 -16.26
N GLU A 69 7.58 -11.08 -17.39
CA GLU A 69 6.34 -10.29 -17.46
C GLU A 69 5.16 -11.02 -16.80
N ARG A 70 4.93 -12.30 -17.15
CA ARG A 70 3.87 -13.11 -16.53
C ARG A 70 4.07 -13.26 -15.02
N LEU A 71 5.31 -13.44 -14.58
CA LEU A 71 5.65 -13.55 -13.17
C LEU A 71 5.44 -12.21 -12.44
N ALA A 72 5.93 -11.10 -12.99
CA ALA A 72 5.72 -9.77 -12.42
C ALA A 72 4.23 -9.45 -12.26
N HIS A 73 3.40 -9.82 -13.23
CA HIS A 73 1.95 -9.64 -13.14
C HIS A 73 1.28 -10.51 -12.06
N THR A 74 1.79 -11.73 -11.83
CA THR A 74 1.22 -12.65 -10.82
C THR A 74 1.66 -12.27 -9.39
N LEU A 75 2.82 -11.63 -9.26
CA LEU A 75 3.41 -11.24 -7.98
C LEU A 75 3.06 -9.82 -7.54
N ALA A 76 2.36 -9.05 -8.39
CA ALA A 76 1.88 -7.69 -8.11
C ALA A 76 0.49 -7.71 -7.45
#